data_AF-A0AAE3HI83-F1
#
_entry.id   AF-A0AAE3HI83-F1
#
_cell.length_a   1.000
_cell.length_b   1.000
_cell.length_c   1.000
_cell.angle_alpha   90.00
_cell.angle_beta   90.00
_cell.angle_gamma   90.00
#
_symmetry.space_group_name_H-M   'P 1'
#
loop_
_entity.id
_entity.type
_entity.pdbx_description
1 polymer ?
#
loop_
_entity_poly.entity_id
_entity_poly.type
_entity_poly.pdbx_seq_one_letter_code
_entity_poly.pdbx_strand_id
1 'polypeptide(L)'
;MSSELTESQRAYAQRCLEAWAEWSARLEVNGLGWNRRVNWISNHRRGTDPGSTPPIYNSDEQAMHTERCVLNLPQVLRAVVLAEYLNQGGRQKKAKECQCTPETFKKRLERAYAYIYPGLRSKR
;
A
#
# COMPACT_ATOMS: atom_id res chain seq x y z
N MET A 1 24.30 4.35 -3.51
CA MET A 1 24.25 3.21 -2.58
C MET A 1 22.80 2.98 -2.19
N SER A 2 22.16 1.94 -2.73
CA SER A 2 20.80 1.57 -2.32
C SER A 2 20.93 0.63 -1.13
N SER A 3 20.70 1.15 0.08
CA SER A 3 20.60 0.31 1.27
C SER A 3 19.37 -0.58 1.12
N GLU A 4 19.59 -1.89 0.99
CA GLU A 4 18.51 -2.86 1.03
C GLU A 4 17.82 -2.77 2.40
N LEU A 5 16.49 -2.66 2.40
CA LEU A 5 15.71 -2.64 3.64
C LEU A 5 15.87 -3.98 4.36
N THR A 6 15.98 -3.94 5.68
CA THR A 6 15.86 -5.17 6.47
C THR A 6 14.44 -5.72 6.38
N GLU A 7 14.28 -7.02 6.63
CA GLU A 7 12.97 -7.67 6.61
C GLU A 7 11.96 -7.00 7.56
N SER A 8 12.42 -6.58 8.74
CA SER A 8 11.61 -5.85 9.71
C SER A 8 11.16 -4.47 9.20
N GLN A 9 12.02 -3.75 8.47
CA GLN A 9 11.70 -2.45 7.90
C GLN A 9 10.71 -2.58 6.73
N ARG A 10 10.90 -3.60 5.88
CA ARG A 10 9.96 -3.94 4.82
C ARG A 10 8.59 -4.30 5.39
N ALA A 11 8.54 -5.17 6.40
CA ALA A 11 7.29 -5.57 7.04
C ALA A 11 6.56 -4.38 7.67
N TYR A 12 7.30 -3.43 8.27
CA TYR A 12 6.72 -2.20 8.79
C TYR A 12 6.09 -1.34 7.67
N ALA A 13 6.85 -1.05 6.61
CA ALA A 13 6.34 -0.29 5.48
C ALA A 13 5.11 -0.94 4.83
N GLN A 14 5.14 -2.27 4.69
CA GLN A 14 4.01 -3.04 4.18
C GLN A 14 2.77 -2.87 5.07
N ARG A 15 2.89 -3.02 6.39
CA ARG A 15 1.76 -2.84 7.33
C ARG A 15 1.17 -1.43 7.27
N CYS A 16 2.01 -0.40 7.16
CA CYS A 16 1.53 0.98 6.98
C CYS A 16 0.74 1.15 5.68
N LEU A 17 1.20 0.56 4.58
CA LEU A 17 0.52 0.60 3.29
C LEU A 17 -0.78 -0.22 3.29
N GLU A 18 -0.82 -1.36 3.98
CA GLU A 18 -2.05 -2.14 4.18
C GLU A 18 -3.11 -1.33 4.95
N ALA A 19 -2.71 -0.70 6.06
CA ALA A 19 -3.59 0.16 6.85
C ALA A 19 -4.06 1.40 6.05
N TRP A 20 -3.17 2.02 5.28
CA TRP A 20 -3.53 3.14 4.39
C TRP A 20 -4.51 2.71 3.29
N ALA A 21 -4.35 1.52 2.72
CA ALA A 21 -5.25 1.00 1.69
C ALA A 21 -6.65 0.76 2.26
N GLU A 22 -6.73 0.19 3.47
CA GLU A 22 -8.00 0.01 4.19
C GLU A 22 -8.66 1.36 4.51
N TRP A 23 -7.90 2.33 5.02
CA TRP A 23 -8.37 3.69 5.27
C TRP A 23 -8.87 4.37 4.00
N SER A 24 -8.14 4.23 2.89
CA SER A 24 -8.52 4.79 1.58
C SER A 24 -9.85 4.19 1.10
N ALA A 25 -10.05 2.88 1.27
CA ALA A 25 -11.31 2.22 0.91
C ALA A 25 -12.49 2.72 1.77
N ARG A 26 -12.29 2.93 3.08
CA ARG A 26 -13.33 3.46 3.97
C ARG A 26 -13.79 4.87 3.58
N LEU A 27 -12.85 5.74 3.19
CA LEU A 27 -13.18 7.10 2.75
C LEU A 27 -14.06 7.12 1.49
N GLU A 28 -13.85 6.18 0.57
CA GLU A 28 -14.69 6.06 -0.62
C GLU A 28 -16.11 5.62 -0.31
N VAL A 29 -16.26 4.60 0.55
CA VAL A 29 -17.57 4.07 0.95
C VAL A 29 -18.39 5.14 1.69
N ASN A 30 -17.74 5.98 2.49
CA ASN A 30 -18.39 7.04 3.26
C ASN A 30 -18.68 8.32 2.47
N GLY A 31 -18.39 8.37 1.16
CA GLY A 31 -18.71 9.54 0.31
C GLY A 31 -17.93 10.81 0.67
N LEU A 32 -16.83 10.71 1.43
CA LEU A 32 -16.01 11.84 1.90
C LEU A 32 -15.12 12.46 0.79
N GLY A 33 -15.38 12.13 -0.48
CA GLY A 33 -14.93 12.95 -1.61
C GLY A 33 -13.48 12.79 -2.08
N TRP A 34 -12.81 11.66 -1.82
CA TRP A 34 -11.55 11.32 -2.49
C TRP A 34 -11.75 10.13 -3.42
N ASN A 35 -12.02 10.43 -4.68
CA ASN A 35 -12.40 9.47 -5.70
C ASN A 35 -11.15 8.70 -6.19
N ARG A 36 -10.96 7.45 -5.74
CA ARG A 36 -9.85 6.59 -6.18
C ARG A 36 -10.25 5.12 -6.45
N ARG A 37 -11.53 4.80 -6.72
CA ARG A 37 -12.03 3.45 -7.09
C ARG A 37 -11.26 2.29 -6.41
N VAL A 38 -11.23 2.26 -5.09
CA VAL A 38 -10.74 1.14 -4.28
C VAL A 38 -11.91 0.18 -4.05
N ASN A 39 -12.12 -0.74 -4.99
CA ASN A 39 -13.02 -1.87 -4.76
C ASN A 39 -12.34 -2.85 -3.79
N TRP A 40 -12.55 -2.69 -2.49
CA TRP A 40 -12.11 -3.67 -1.49
C TRP A 40 -13.28 -4.60 -1.15
N ILE A 41 -13.36 -5.74 -1.84
CA ILE A 41 -14.09 -6.89 -1.29
C ILE A 41 -13.07 -7.70 -0.52
N SER A 42 -13.30 -7.77 0.79
CA SER A 42 -12.62 -8.64 1.75
C SER A 42 -12.66 -10.09 1.26
N ASN A 43 -11.69 -10.45 0.44
CA ASN A 43 -11.47 -11.79 -0.04
C ASN A 43 -9.96 -11.95 0.00
N HIS A 44 -9.39 -12.39 1.13
CA HIS A 44 -8.18 -13.23 1.23
C HIS A 44 -7.77 -13.53 2.69
N ARG A 45 -8.73 -13.98 3.52
CA ARG A 45 -8.45 -15.00 4.53
C ARG A 45 -9.66 -15.93 4.65
N ARG A 46 -9.60 -17.10 4.01
CA ARG A 46 -10.48 -18.21 4.39
C ARG A 46 -10.16 -18.53 5.86
N GLY A 47 -11.10 -18.27 6.76
CA GLY A 47 -11.03 -18.72 8.16
C GLY A 47 -10.67 -17.66 9.22
N THR A 48 -10.91 -16.37 9.00
CA THR A 48 -10.91 -15.41 10.12
C THR A 48 -12.25 -14.69 10.12
N ASP A 49 -12.94 -14.69 11.26
CA ASP A 49 -14.24 -14.07 11.42
C ASP A 49 -14.25 -12.63 10.90
N PRO A 50 -15.41 -12.12 10.45
CA PRO A 50 -15.57 -10.74 9.95
C PRO A 50 -15.29 -9.64 10.99
N GLY A 51 -14.76 -9.98 12.17
CA GLY A 51 -14.28 -9.06 13.20
C GLY A 51 -12.84 -9.31 13.68
N SER A 52 -12.07 -10.20 13.03
CA SER A 52 -10.77 -10.65 13.54
C SER A 52 -9.54 -9.97 12.94
N THR A 53 -9.68 -8.96 12.10
CA THR A 53 -8.53 -8.11 11.77
C THR A 53 -8.32 -7.19 12.96
N PRO A 54 -7.30 -7.41 13.82
CA PRO A 54 -7.04 -6.45 14.88
C PRO A 54 -6.87 -5.08 14.21
N PRO A 55 -7.44 -3.99 14.76
CA PRO A 55 -7.22 -2.67 14.21
C PRO A 55 -5.72 -2.46 14.21
N ILE A 56 -5.09 -2.55 13.04
CA ILE A 56 -3.68 -2.28 12.91
C ILE A 56 -3.61 -0.77 13.14
N TYR A 57 -3.28 -0.42 14.38
CA TYR A 57 -2.90 0.89 14.86
C TYR A 57 -2.43 1.75 13.69
N ASN A 58 -3.25 2.71 13.30
CA ASN A 58 -2.87 3.94 12.62
C ASN A 58 -4.06 4.88 12.79
N SER A 59 -3.88 5.93 13.59
CA SER A 59 -4.78 7.07 13.57
C SER A 59 -4.94 7.57 12.12
N ASP A 60 -6.05 8.24 11.81
CA ASP A 60 -6.24 8.87 10.50
C ASP A 60 -5.01 9.71 10.10
N GLU A 61 -4.33 10.33 11.07
CA GLU A 61 -3.07 11.05 10.88
C GLU A 61 -1.95 10.20 10.27
N GLN A 62 -1.77 8.96 10.73
CA GLN A 62 -0.73 8.07 10.23
C GLN A 62 -1.09 7.49 8.85
N ALA A 63 -2.38 7.31 8.56
CA ALA A 63 -2.85 6.97 7.22
C ALA A 63 -2.63 8.15 6.24
N MET A 64 -2.96 9.38 6.65
CA MET A 64 -2.68 10.61 5.90
C MET A 64 -1.17 10.82 5.68
N HIS A 65 -0.35 10.56 6.69
CA HIS A 65 1.11 10.63 6.57
C HIS A 65 1.64 9.59 5.56
N THR A 66 1.09 8.37 5.63
CA THR A 66 1.41 7.31 4.65
C THR A 66 0.99 7.73 3.24
N GLU A 67 -0.19 8.33 3.08
CA GLU A 67 -0.63 8.87 1.79
C GLU A 67 0.34 9.91 1.24
N ARG A 68 0.80 10.87 2.07
CA ARG A 68 1.81 11.85 1.65
C ARG A 68 3.10 11.17 1.16
N CYS A 69 3.55 10.13 1.86
CA CYS A 69 4.71 9.36 1.44
C CYS A 69 4.49 8.66 0.09
N VAL A 70 3.30 8.09 -0.14
CA VAL A 70 2.92 7.47 -1.43
C VAL A 70 2.83 8.50 -2.55
N LEU A 71 2.28 9.69 -2.28
CA LEU A 71 2.16 10.77 -3.27
C LEU A 71 3.52 11.29 -3.74
N ASN A 72 4.51 11.33 -2.84
CA ASN A 72 5.88 11.76 -3.10
C ASN A 72 6.73 10.73 -3.87
N LEU A 73 6.22 9.53 -4.11
CA LEU A 73 6.93 8.55 -4.92
C LEU A 73 7.04 9.00 -6.39
N PRO A 74 8.13 8.60 -7.08
CA PRO A 74 8.19 8.66 -8.54
C PRO A 74 6.97 7.98 -9.15
N GLN A 75 6.41 8.55 -10.23
CA GLN A 75 5.14 8.13 -10.82
C GLN A 75 5.07 6.62 -11.09
N VAL A 76 6.16 6.01 -11.57
CA VAL A 76 6.26 4.58 -11.86
C VAL A 76 6.16 3.73 -10.58
N LEU A 77 6.82 4.14 -9.49
CA LEU A 77 6.77 3.41 -8.21
C LEU A 77 5.42 3.60 -7.53
N ARG A 78 4.87 4.82 -7.61
CA ARG A 78 3.52 5.12 -7.13
C ARG A 78 2.47 4.25 -7.80
N ALA A 79 2.53 4.09 -9.13
CA ALA A 79 1.61 3.23 -9.86
C ALA A 79 1.69 1.77 -9.40
N VAL A 80 2.89 1.27 -9.10
CA VAL A 80 3.09 -0.09 -8.57
C VAL A 80 2.49 -0.25 -7.17
N VAL A 81 2.66 0.73 -6.29
CA VAL A 81 2.06 0.73 -4.95
C VAL A 81 0.52 0.77 -5.04
N LEU A 82 -0.03 1.66 -5.87
CA LEU A 82 -1.47 1.73 -6.09
C LEU A 82 -2.02 0.40 -6.64
N ALA A 83 -1.36 -0.19 -7.63
CA ALA A 83 -1.76 -1.47 -8.18
C ALA A 83 -1.65 -2.61 -7.16
N GLU A 84 -0.63 -2.60 -6.29
CA GLU A 84 -0.47 -3.67 -5.30
C GLU A 84 -1.52 -3.59 -4.19
N TYR A 85 -1.81 -2.39 -3.70
CA TYR A 85 -2.61 -2.23 -2.49
C TYR A 85 -4.07 -1.85 -2.74
N LEU A 86 -4.37 -1.18 -3.86
CA LEU A 86 -5.73 -0.71 -4.17
C LEU A 86 -6.41 -1.54 -5.28
N ASN A 87 -5.64 -2.14 -6.20
CA ASN A 87 -6.22 -2.94 -7.28
C ASN A 87 -6.35 -4.42 -6.90
N GLN A 88 -7.39 -5.05 -7.44
CA GLN A 88 -7.62 -6.48 -7.29
C GLN A 88 -6.92 -7.31 -8.37
N GLY A 89 -6.53 -8.53 -7.99
CA GLY A 89 -6.05 -9.57 -8.89
C GLY A 89 -4.65 -10.06 -8.55
N GLY A 90 -4.24 -11.12 -9.24
CA GLY A 90 -2.90 -11.67 -9.07
C GLY A 90 -1.80 -10.74 -9.58
N ARG A 91 -0.58 -10.98 -9.12
CA ARG A 91 0.62 -10.20 -9.49
C ARG A 91 0.82 -10.05 -11.01
N GLN A 92 0.44 -11.07 -11.79
CA GLN A 92 0.51 -10.99 -13.25
C GLN A 92 -0.39 -9.91 -13.85
N LYS A 93 -1.64 -9.79 -13.36
CA LYS A 93 -2.59 -8.79 -13.82
C LYS A 93 -2.11 -7.38 -13.45
N LYS A 94 -1.71 -7.18 -12.19
CA LYS A 94 -1.16 -5.92 -11.69
C LYS A 94 0.10 -5.48 -12.44
N ALA A 95 1.01 -6.41 -12.72
CA ALA A 95 2.20 -6.13 -13.50
C ALA A 95 1.87 -5.70 -14.94
N LYS A 96 0.86 -6.31 -15.57
CA LYS A 96 0.36 -5.91 -16.89
C LYS A 96 -0.24 -4.50 -16.88
N GLU A 97 -1.01 -4.15 -15.85
CA GLU A 97 -1.55 -2.79 -15.66
C GLU A 97 -0.43 -1.75 -15.51
N CYS A 98 0.66 -2.10 -14.83
CA CYS A 98 1.86 -1.28 -14.71
C CYS A 98 2.84 -1.39 -15.91
N GLN A 99 2.42 -2.06 -17.00
CA GLN A 99 3.22 -2.25 -18.21
C GLN A 99 4.63 -2.82 -17.94
N CYS A 100 4.73 -3.80 -17.05
CA CYS A 100 6.00 -4.45 -16.72
C CYS A 100 5.87 -5.96 -16.48
N THR A 101 7.00 -6.66 -16.45
CA THR A 101 7.03 -8.09 -16.08
C THR A 101 6.77 -8.27 -14.59
N PRO A 102 6.27 -9.43 -14.13
CA PRO A 102 6.05 -9.71 -12.71
C PRO A 102 7.31 -9.56 -11.84
N GLU A 103 8.47 -9.92 -12.39
CA GLU A 103 9.77 -9.76 -11.71
C GLU A 103 10.15 -8.28 -11.56
N THR A 104 9.94 -7.50 -12.61
CA THR A 104 10.17 -6.04 -12.58
C THR A 104 9.19 -5.37 -11.63
N PHE A 105 7.94 -5.82 -11.59
CA PHE A 105 6.94 -5.36 -10.64
C PHE A 105 7.42 -5.59 -9.20
N LYS A 106 7.87 -6.81 -8.88
CA LYS A 106 8.45 -7.13 -7.55
C LYS A 106 9.62 -6.20 -7.22
N LYS A 107 10.59 -6.05 -8.13
CA LYS A 107 11.76 -5.16 -7.92
C LYS A 107 11.36 -3.69 -7.72
N ARG A 108 10.34 -3.21 -8.44
CA ARG A 108 9.82 -1.84 -8.29
C ARG A 108 9.08 -1.67 -6.97
N LEU A 109 8.31 -2.66 -6.54
CA LEU A 109 7.64 -2.65 -5.25
C LEU A 109 8.66 -2.61 -4.10
N GLU A 110 9.72 -3.41 -4.19
CA GLU A 110 10.84 -3.38 -3.24
C GLU A 110 11.52 -2.01 -3.17
N ARG A 111 11.75 -1.39 -4.33
CA ARG A 111 12.25 -0.02 -4.39
C ARG A 111 11.27 0.98 -3.77
N ALA A 112 9.97 0.83 -4.03
CA ALA A 112 8.96 1.70 -3.44
C ALA A 112 8.98 1.65 -1.91
N TYR A 113 9.12 0.47 -1.32
CA TYR A 113 9.30 0.34 0.13
C TYR A 113 10.53 1.10 0.63
N ALA A 114 11.67 0.96 -0.06
CA ALA A 114 12.91 1.66 0.30
C ALA A 114 12.77 3.19 0.23
N TYR A 115 11.95 3.70 -0.69
CA TYR A 115 11.64 5.14 -0.78
C TYR A 115 10.70 5.63 0.33
N ILE A 116 9.68 4.84 0.66
CA ILE A 116 8.63 5.24 1.61
C ILE A 116 9.10 5.12 3.06
N TYR A 117 9.86 4.07 3.39
CA TYR A 117 10.23 3.73 4.76
C TYR A 117 10.89 4.89 5.54
N PRO A 118 11.87 5.64 4.98
CA PRO A 118 12.42 6.81 5.68
C PRO A 118 11.37 7.88 6.01
N GLY A 119 10.41 8.10 5.10
CA GLY A 119 9.30 9.03 5.30
C GLY A 119 8.35 8.59 6.41
N LEU A 120 8.02 7.30 6.47
CA LEU A 120 7.15 6.74 7.51
C LEU A 120 7.77 6.84 8.91
N ARG A 121 9.10 6.69 9.01
CA ARG A 121 9.80 6.81 10.30
C ARG A 121 9.93 8.27 10.77
N SER A 122 10.00 9.22 9.84
CA SER A 122 10.12 10.63 10.17
C SER A 122 8.74 11.17 10.58
N LYS A 123 8.45 11.13 11.89
CA LYS A 123 7.39 11.95 12.48
C LYS A 123 7.88 13.40 12.45
N ARG A 124 7.43 14.18 11.47
CA ARG A 124 7.54 15.64 11.50
C ARG A 124 6.21 16.22 11.96
#